data_AF-A0A6P0SXV5-F1
#
_entry.id   AF-A0A6P0SXV5-F1
#
_cell.length_a   1.000
_cell.length_b   1.000
_cell.length_c   1.000
_cell.angle_alpha   90.00
_cell.angle_beta   90.00
_cell.angle_gamma   90.00
#
_symmetry.space_group_name_H-M   'P 1'
#
loop_
_entity.id
_entity.type
_entity.pdbx_description
1 polymer ?
#
loop_
_entity_poly.entity_id
_entity_poly.type
_entity_poly.pdbx_seq_one_letter_code
_entity_poly.pdbx_strand_id
1 'polypeptide(L)'
;ILIFNMTLTNEQYIKGFIHLIKDQPSIFLEESRVDLKEQIDTFPEDVASLLDTIYYWCTKYPDIFTALSAKLDSMFGSIPGEQKGPAESNPKPQPKDYKTLIKNQMRESFPETTPETTKEQKPSDSNK
;
A
#
# COMPACT_ATOMS: atom_id res chain seq x y z
N ILE A 1 -21.09 -10.12 13.28
CA ILE A 1 -21.47 -9.22 12.17
C ILE A 1 -20.52 -8.04 12.24
N LEU A 2 -19.47 -8.03 11.42
CA LEU A 2 -18.59 -6.86 11.31
C LEU A 2 -19.28 -5.87 10.38
N ILE A 3 -19.63 -4.70 10.91
CA ILE A 3 -20.31 -3.63 10.18
C ILE A 3 -19.23 -2.93 9.34
N PHE A 4 -19.07 -3.36 8.08
CA PHE A 4 -18.38 -2.53 7.09
C PHE A 4 -19.30 -1.34 6.75
N ASN A 5 -18.85 -0.11 7.01
CA ASN A 5 -19.52 1.10 6.54
C ASN A 5 -19.75 0.99 5.02
N MET A 6 -21.01 1.05 4.61
CA MET A 6 -21.51 0.60 3.30
C MET A 6 -21.21 1.57 2.13
N THR A 7 -20.10 2.29 2.13
CA THR A 7 -19.87 3.41 1.18
C THR A 7 -18.48 3.47 0.53
N LEU A 8 -17.60 2.49 0.75
CA LEU A 8 -16.29 2.47 0.10
C LEU A 8 -16.34 1.70 -1.22
N THR A 9 -15.91 2.36 -2.30
CA THR A 9 -15.72 1.72 -3.60
C THR A 9 -14.49 0.82 -3.60
N ASN A 10 -14.47 -0.18 -4.50
CA ASN A 10 -13.34 -1.11 -4.59
C ASN A 10 -11.99 -0.40 -4.75
N GLU A 11 -11.97 0.70 -5.49
CA GLU A 11 -10.77 1.51 -5.66
C GLU A 11 -10.32 2.22 -4.41
N GLN A 12 -11.25 2.70 -3.58
CA GLN A 12 -10.89 3.32 -2.30
C GLN A 12 -10.22 2.31 -1.37
N TYR A 13 -10.68 1.05 -1.38
CA TYR A 13 -10.00 -0.03 -0.68
C TYR A 13 -8.57 -0.23 -1.16
N ILE A 14 -8.39 -0.37 -2.48
CA ILE A 14 -7.06 -0.58 -3.07
C ILE A 14 -6.15 0.62 -2.79
N LYS A 15 -6.66 1.85 -2.89
CA LYS A 15 -5.93 3.08 -2.53
C LYS A 15 -5.55 3.09 -1.05
N GLY A 16 -6.45 2.68 -0.16
CA GLY A 16 -6.14 2.54 1.26
C GLY A 16 -5.01 1.54 1.51
N PHE A 17 -4.99 0.42 0.79
CA PHE A 17 -3.92 -0.56 0.88
C PHE A 17 -2.57 -0.01 0.38
N ILE A 18 -2.55 0.69 -0.75
CA ILE A 18 -1.34 1.37 -1.25
C ILE A 18 -0.83 2.39 -0.22
N HIS A 19 -1.72 3.20 0.34
CA HIS A 19 -1.37 4.16 1.38
C HIS A 19 -0.92 3.49 2.70
N LEU A 20 -1.41 2.30 3.03
CA LEU A 20 -0.93 1.54 4.17
C LEU A 20 0.52 1.11 3.97
N ILE A 21 0.87 0.59 2.78
CA ILE A 21 2.25 0.24 2.44
C ILE A 21 3.15 1.48 2.54
N LYS A 22 2.68 2.62 2.01
CA LYS A 22 3.43 3.88 2.00
C LYS A 22 3.68 4.45 3.40
N ASP A 23 2.61 4.59 4.18
CA ASP A 23 2.62 5.41 5.39
C ASP A 23 2.94 4.60 6.65
N GLN A 24 2.76 3.27 6.60
CA GLN A 24 3.02 2.36 7.74
C GLN A 24 3.74 1.07 7.31
N PRO A 25 4.89 1.13 6.61
CA PRO A 25 5.58 -0.08 6.15
C PRO A 25 6.04 -0.99 7.30
N SER A 26 6.20 -0.46 8.51
CA SER A 26 6.62 -1.21 9.69
C SER A 26 5.61 -2.26 10.16
N ILE A 27 4.33 -2.14 9.79
CA ILE A 27 3.33 -3.15 10.12
C ILE A 27 3.47 -4.42 9.26
N PHE A 28 4.07 -4.28 8.09
CA PHE A 28 4.42 -5.41 7.25
C PHE A 28 5.69 -6.03 7.84
N LEU A 29 5.54 -7.11 8.59
CA LEU A 29 6.66 -7.92 9.08
C LEU A 29 7.32 -8.68 7.93
N GLU A 30 8.53 -9.19 8.14
CA GLU A 30 9.33 -9.87 7.10
C GLU A 30 8.52 -10.94 6.35
N GLU A 31 7.81 -11.81 7.07
CA GLU A 31 6.97 -12.86 6.46
C GLU A 31 5.92 -12.31 5.49
N SER A 32 5.24 -11.22 5.87
CA SER A 32 4.19 -10.61 5.06
C SER A 32 4.78 -9.85 3.88
N ARG A 33 5.98 -9.27 4.04
CA ARG A 33 6.70 -8.61 2.95
C ARG A 33 7.13 -9.61 1.90
N VAL A 34 7.71 -10.74 2.32
CA VAL A 34 8.14 -11.82 1.42
C VAL A 34 6.93 -12.42 0.71
N ASP A 35 5.89 -12.81 1.45
CA ASP A 35 4.68 -13.40 0.84
C ASP A 35 4.00 -12.43 -0.14
N LEU A 36 3.90 -11.14 0.20
CA LEU A 36 3.34 -10.14 -0.71
C LEU A 36 4.22 -9.97 -1.97
N LYS A 37 5.55 -9.96 -1.82
CA LYS A 37 6.48 -9.87 -2.96
C LYS A 37 6.36 -11.09 -3.88
N GLU A 38 6.16 -12.29 -3.35
CA GLU A 38 6.02 -13.51 -4.14
C GLU A 38 4.64 -13.59 -4.83
N GLN A 39 3.58 -13.16 -4.14
CA GLN A 39 2.23 -13.29 -4.67
C GLN A 39 1.80 -12.13 -5.58
N ILE A 40 2.36 -10.92 -5.44
CA ILE A 40 1.87 -9.73 -6.16
C ILE A 40 1.86 -9.92 -7.68
N ASP A 41 2.79 -10.68 -8.26
CA ASP A 41 2.82 -10.95 -9.70
C ASP A 41 1.67 -11.86 -10.17
N THR A 42 1.09 -12.65 -9.26
CA THR A 42 -0.08 -13.51 -9.51
C THR A 42 -1.41 -12.78 -9.32
N PHE A 43 -1.41 -11.59 -8.72
CA PHE A 43 -2.64 -10.84 -8.49
C PHE A 43 -3.29 -10.46 -9.83
N PRO A 44 -4.64 -10.53 -9.93
CA PRO A 44 -5.35 -10.18 -11.15
C PRO A 44 -5.28 -8.67 -11.43
N GLU A 45 -5.48 -8.28 -12.69
CA GLU A 45 -5.45 -6.87 -13.10
C GLU A 45 -6.80 -6.17 -12.94
N ASP A 46 -7.91 -6.90 -12.96
CA ASP A 46 -9.26 -6.36 -12.74
C ASP A 46 -9.45 -5.84 -11.31
N VAL A 47 -10.15 -4.70 -11.14
CA VAL A 47 -10.29 -4.01 -9.84
C VAL A 47 -11.03 -4.87 -8.81
N ALA A 48 -12.13 -5.53 -9.20
CA ALA A 48 -12.92 -6.32 -8.26
C ALA A 48 -12.13 -7.55 -7.81
N SER A 49 -11.55 -8.28 -8.78
CA SER A 49 -10.75 -9.47 -8.51
C SER A 49 -9.47 -9.14 -7.73
N LEU A 50 -8.85 -7.99 -8.01
CA LEU A 50 -7.67 -7.51 -7.30
C LEU A 50 -8.01 -7.20 -5.85
N LEU A 51 -9.13 -6.52 -5.60
CA LEU A 51 -9.62 -6.28 -4.25
C LEU A 51 -9.87 -7.58 -3.51
N ASP A 52 -10.58 -8.54 -4.11
CA ASP A 52 -10.86 -9.82 -3.47
C ASP A 52 -9.57 -10.56 -3.10
N THR A 53 -8.57 -10.50 -3.99
CA THR A 53 -7.25 -11.09 -3.74
C THR A 53 -6.51 -10.38 -2.60
N ILE A 54 -6.49 -9.05 -2.58
CA ILE A 54 -5.90 -8.24 -1.49
C ILE A 54 -6.62 -8.53 -0.17
N TYR A 55 -7.94 -8.59 -0.19
CA TYR A 55 -8.76 -8.86 0.98
C TYR A 55 -8.44 -10.25 1.54
N TYR A 56 -8.46 -11.28 0.68
CA TYR A 56 -8.11 -12.64 1.07
C TYR A 56 -6.69 -12.70 1.66
N TRP A 57 -5.73 -12.05 1.01
CA TRP A 57 -4.36 -11.95 1.50
C TRP A 57 -4.29 -11.28 2.88
N CYS A 58 -4.96 -10.15 3.08
CA CYS A 58 -4.99 -9.44 4.36
C CYS A 58 -5.59 -10.29 5.49
N THR A 59 -6.54 -11.20 5.20
CA THR A 59 -7.10 -12.07 6.25
C THR A 59 -6.07 -13.05 6.85
N LYS A 60 -4.95 -13.31 6.16
CA LYS A 60 -3.82 -14.09 6.70
C LYS A 60 -2.99 -13.30 7.72
N TYR A 61 -3.08 -11.96 7.70
CA TYR A 61 -2.27 -11.05 8.52
C TYR A 61 -3.17 -10.08 9.29
N PRO A 62 -3.69 -10.48 10.48
CA PRO A 62 -4.70 -9.72 11.22
C PRO A 62 -4.30 -8.27 11.55
N ASP A 63 -3.02 -8.01 11.83
CA ASP A 63 -2.52 -6.66 12.12
C ASP A 63 -2.63 -5.75 10.89
N ILE A 64 -2.26 -6.27 9.72
CA ILE A 64 -2.37 -5.55 8.44
C ILE A 64 -3.84 -5.29 8.11
N PHE A 65 -4.70 -6.28 8.30
CA PHE A 65 -6.15 -6.13 8.08
C PHE A 65 -6.76 -5.05 8.99
N THR A 66 -6.36 -5.03 10.26
CA THR A 66 -6.81 -4.05 11.24
C THR A 66 -6.32 -2.65 10.87
N ALA A 67 -5.04 -2.50 10.51
CA ALA A 67 -4.50 -1.22 10.10
C ALA A 67 -5.06 -0.72 8.77
N LEU A 68 -5.37 -1.62 7.82
CA LEU A 68 -6.08 -1.27 6.60
C LEU A 68 -7.46 -0.70 6.93
N SER A 69 -8.19 -1.34 7.84
CA SER A 69 -9.51 -0.86 8.26
C SER A 69 -9.42 0.53 8.91
N ALA A 70 -8.46 0.74 9.82
CA ALA A 70 -8.20 2.04 10.43
C ALA A 70 -7.77 3.10 9.40
N LYS A 71 -6.96 2.70 8.41
CA LYS A 71 -6.50 3.57 7.34
C LYS A 71 -7.65 4.03 6.45
N LEU A 72 -8.55 3.11 6.10
CA LEU A 72 -9.73 3.42 5.29
C LEU A 72 -10.68 4.34 6.04
N ASP A 73 -10.89 4.12 7.33
CA ASP A 73 -11.67 5.02 8.17
C ASP A 73 -11.03 6.42 8.27
N SER A 74 -9.71 6.50 8.45
CA SER A 74 -9.00 7.77 8.47
C SER A 74 -9.06 8.52 7.12
N MET A 75 -9.00 7.81 5.98
CA MET A 75 -8.99 8.43 4.66
C MET A 75 -10.39 8.77 4.13
N PHE A 76 -11.38 7.95 4.49
CA PHE A 76 -12.69 7.95 3.83
C PHE A 76 -13.86 7.85 4.80
N GLY A 77 -13.62 7.58 6.08
CA GLY A 77 -14.61 7.66 7.14
C GLY A 77 -15.26 9.04 7.13
N SER A 78 -16.59 9.05 7.22
CA SER A 78 -17.35 10.30 7.24
C SER A 78 -17.39 10.80 8.68
N ILE A 79 -16.72 11.91 8.96
CA ILE A 79 -17.03 12.70 10.16
C ILE A 79 -18.34 13.44 9.84
N PRO A 80 -19.45 13.23 10.58
CA PRO A 80 -20.67 13.98 10.35
C PRO A 80 -20.39 15.46 10.67
N GLY A 81 -20.24 16.29 9.64
CA GLY A 81 -20.08 17.74 9.77
C GLY A 81 -18.87 18.36 9.06
N GLU A 82 -17.92 17.58 8.57
CA GLU A 82 -16.73 18.14 7.90
C GLU A 82 -16.91 18.10 6.37
N GLN A 83 -17.10 19.29 5.78
CA GLN A 83 -17.13 19.48 4.34
C GLN A 83 -15.80 19.01 3.75
N LYS A 84 -15.81 17.90 2.99
CA LYS A 84 -14.67 17.47 2.18
C LYS A 84 -14.26 18.61 1.25
N GLY A 85 -13.01 19.05 1.37
CA GLY A 85 -12.35 19.96 0.42
C GLY A 85 -12.38 19.42 -1.02
N PRO A 86 -12.01 20.24 -2.01
CA PRO A 86 -12.24 19.97 -3.41
C PRO A 86 -11.68 18.59 -3.79
N ALA A 87 -12.55 17.73 -4.31
CA ALA A 87 -12.14 16.47 -4.92
C ALA A 87 -11.23 16.83 -6.10
N GLU A 88 -9.92 16.71 -5.92
CA GLU A 88 -8.99 16.76 -7.04
C GLU A 88 -9.41 15.65 -8.01
N SER A 89 -9.87 16.07 -9.18
CA SER A 89 -10.09 15.22 -10.36
C SER A 89 -8.75 14.71 -10.86
N ASN A 90 -8.10 13.85 -10.09
CA ASN A 90 -7.02 13.03 -10.58
C ASN A 90 -7.64 11.93 -11.46
N PRO A 91 -7.09 11.67 -12.66
CA PRO A 91 -7.57 10.58 -13.49
C PRO A 91 -7.57 9.29 -12.67
N LYS A 92 -8.73 8.62 -12.66
CA LYS A 92 -8.96 7.36 -11.98
C LYS A 92 -7.98 6.34 -12.56
N PRO A 93 -7.03 5.79 -11.78
CA PRO A 93 -6.09 4.79 -12.27
C PRO A 93 -6.86 3.63 -12.90
N GLN A 94 -6.38 3.12 -14.04
CA GLN A 94 -6.98 1.94 -14.64
C GLN A 94 -6.66 0.70 -13.79
N PRO A 95 -7.44 -0.39 -13.91
CA PRO A 95 -7.24 -1.62 -13.15
C PRO A 95 -5.77 -2.14 -13.16
N LYS A 96 -5.17 -2.22 -14.36
CA LYS A 96 -3.75 -2.59 -14.57
C LYS A 96 -2.76 -1.66 -13.86
N ASP A 97 -3.13 -0.41 -13.64
CA ASP A 97 -2.28 0.57 -12.97
C ASP A 97 -2.22 0.28 -11.48
N TYR A 98 -3.29 -0.21 -10.85
CA TYR A 98 -3.30 -0.46 -9.41
C TYR A 98 -2.32 -1.56 -8.97
N LYS A 99 -2.27 -2.68 -9.69
CA LYS A 99 -1.26 -3.73 -9.41
C LYS A 99 0.16 -3.16 -9.53
N THR A 100 0.41 -2.37 -10.57
CA THR A 100 1.69 -1.70 -10.79
C THR A 100 2.01 -0.69 -9.68
N LEU A 101 1.02 0.08 -9.23
CA LEU A 101 1.17 1.03 -8.13
C LEU A 101 1.50 0.33 -6.81
N ILE A 102 0.86 -0.81 -6.51
CA ILE A 102 1.19 -1.62 -5.33
C ILE A 102 2.65 -2.09 -5.42
N LYS A 103 3.08 -2.67 -6.55
CA LYS A 103 4.48 -3.11 -6.75
C LYS A 103 5.48 -1.97 -6.56
N ASN A 104 5.20 -0.81 -7.16
CA ASN A 104 6.06 0.36 -7.04
C ASN A 104 6.13 0.84 -5.59
N GLN A 105 4.99 0.91 -4.90
CA GLN A 105 4.95 1.34 -3.51
C GLN A 105 5.69 0.37 -2.59
N MET A 106 5.57 -0.94 -2.80
CA MET A 106 6.34 -1.94 -2.06
C MET A 106 7.85 -1.74 -2.22
N ARG A 107 8.32 -1.46 -3.45
CA ARG A 107 9.75 -1.21 -3.72
C ARG A 107 10.27 0.04 -3.01
N GLU A 108 9.44 1.07 -2.88
CA GLU A 108 9.81 2.31 -2.21
C GLU A 108 9.75 2.22 -0.68
N SER A 109 8.79 1.47 -0.14
CA SER A 109 8.47 1.50 1.29
C SER A 109 9.04 0.32 2.07
N PHE A 110 9.36 -0.80 1.43
CA PHE A 110 10.06 -1.89 2.08
C PHE A 110 11.56 -1.69 1.87
N PRO A 111 12.32 -1.24 2.88
CA PRO A 111 13.75 -1.14 2.74
C PRO A 111 14.27 -2.53 2.39
N GLU A 112 15.01 -2.64 1.29
CA GLU A 112 15.81 -3.84 1.09
C GLU A 112 16.80 -3.87 2.26
N THR A 113 16.77 -4.95 3.04
CA THR A 113 17.89 -5.29 3.93
C THR A 113 19.08 -5.73 3.08
N THR A 114 19.51 -4.87 2.16
CA THR A 114 20.85 -4.92 1.61
C THR A 114 21.66 -4.10 2.59
N PRO A 115 22.66 -4.66 3.29
CA PRO A 115 23.61 -3.81 4.00
C PRO A 115 24.14 -2.82 2.97
N GLU A 116 23.92 -1.53 3.22
CA GLU A 116 24.63 -0.47 2.51
C GLU A 116 26.11 -0.79 2.64
N THR A 117 26.68 -1.39 1.60
CA THR A 117 28.09 -1.23 1.31
C THR A 117 28.23 0.27 1.12
N THR A 118 28.63 0.91 2.22
CA THR A 118 29.12 2.27 2.27
C THR A 118 29.91 2.49 0.99
N LYS A 119 29.36 3.26 0.06
CA LYS A 119 30.19 3.88 -0.97
C LYS A 119 31.03 4.87 -0.19
N GLU A 120 32.14 4.36 0.32
CA GLU A 120 33.24 5.11 0.86
C GLU A 120 33.58 6.16 -0.20
N GLN A 121 33.17 7.40 0.07
CA GLN A 121 33.64 8.55 -0.67
C GLN A 121 35.15 8.58 -0.44
N LYS A 122 35.89 7.95 -1.35
CA LYS A 122 37.32 8.14 -1.49
C LYS A 122 37.56 9.66 -1.52
N PRO A 123 38.28 10.24 -0.56
CA PRO A 123 38.77 11.60 -0.73
C PRO A 123 39.72 11.54 -1.94
N SER A 124 39.36 12.26 -3.00
CA SER A 124 40.29 12.52 -4.09
C SER A 124 41.35 13.46 -3.53
N ASP A 125 42.42 12.89 -2.97
CA ASP A 125 43.71 13.56 -2.83
C ASP A 125 44.14 13.99 -4.23
N SER A 126 43.85 15.24 -4.56
CA SER A 126 44.49 15.94 -5.65
C SER A 126 45.66 16.69 -5.03
N ASN A 127 46.82 16.04 -5.06
CA ASN A 127 48.08 16.70 -4.73
C ASN A 127 49.10 16.33 -5.80
N LYS A 128 49.33 17.28 -6.72
CA LYS A 128 50.62 17.74 -7.27
C LYS A 128 50.55 18.11 -8.75
#